data_AF-A0A1F2QIW7-F1
#
_entry.id   AF-A0A1F2QIW7-F1
#
_cell.length_a   1.000
_cell.length_b   1.000
_cell.length_c   1.000
_cell.angle_alpha   90.00
_cell.angle_beta   90.00
_cell.angle_gamma   90.00
#
_symmetry.space_group_name_H-M   'P 1'
#
loop_
_entity.id
_entity.type
_entity.pdbx_description
1 polymer ?
#
loop_
_entity_poly.entity_id
_entity_poly.type
_entity_poly.pdbx_seq_one_letter_code
_entity_poly.pdbx_strand_id
1 'polypeptide(L)'
;MNTEWGVILGLTHHCLAYLILSLHSALEAIDPSYLRAASVLGATPAQTFRRVTLPLSLPGVFSGCLLVFAIASSAFMIPLLFSGRAIPVLTVYAYELNATLLNWPLGAAAGIVLLILSGLSIFVFSSYVARLRTRLAMP
;
A
#
# COMPACT_ATOMS: atom_id res chain seq x y z
N MET A 1 -23.64 6.05 -12.38
CA MET A 1 -24.07 5.53 -11.06
C MET A 1 -23.56 4.09 -10.98
N ASN A 2 -22.43 3.68 -10.42
CA ASN A 2 -21.48 4.19 -9.43
C ASN A 2 -20.09 3.60 -9.78
N THR A 3 -19.49 4.01 -10.90
CA THR A 3 -18.22 3.42 -11.40
C THR A 3 -17.07 3.58 -10.40
N GLU A 4 -17.13 4.61 -9.55
CA GLU A 4 -16.15 4.85 -8.49
C GLU A 4 -16.03 3.67 -7.53
N TRP A 5 -17.16 3.11 -7.11
CA TRP A 5 -17.19 1.95 -6.24
C TRP A 5 -16.60 0.70 -6.90
N GLY A 6 -16.84 0.52 -8.20
CA GLY A 6 -16.23 -0.57 -8.97
C GLY A 6 -14.71 -0.45 -9.05
N VAL A 7 -14.20 0.76 -9.29
CA VAL A 7 -12.75 1.05 -9.28
C VAL A 7 -12.15 0.80 -7.90
N ILE A 8 -12.80 1.28 -6.83
CA ILE A 8 -12.33 1.09 -5.45
C ILE A 8 -12.30 -0.40 -5.09
N LEU A 9 -13.34 -1.16 -5.41
CA LEU A 9 -13.40 -2.60 -5.13
C LEU A 9 -12.32 -3.36 -5.92
N GLY A 10 -12.15 -3.06 -7.21
CA GLY A 10 -11.14 -3.70 -8.05
C GLY A 10 -9.72 -3.42 -7.55
N LEU A 11 -9.42 -2.15 -7.22
CA LEU A 11 -8.13 -1.76 -6.65
C LEU A 11 -7.90 -2.40 -5.28
N THR A 12 -8.92 -2.41 -4.41
CA THR A 12 -8.83 -3.02 -3.09
C THR A 12 -8.54 -4.51 -3.21
N HIS A 13 -9.26 -5.24 -4.07
CA HIS A 13 -9.05 -6.68 -4.23
C HIS A 13 -7.65 -7.00 -4.73
N HIS A 14 -7.15 -6.22 -5.70
CA HIS A 14 -5.78 -6.35 -6.19
C HIS A 14 -4.76 -6.06 -5.07
N CYS A 15 -4.89 -4.90 -4.41
CA CYS A 15 -3.97 -4.47 -3.37
C CYS A 15 -3.97 -5.38 -2.14
N LEU A 16 -5.14 -5.92 -1.77
CA LEU A 16 -5.30 -6.78 -0.61
C LEU A 16 -4.50 -8.08 -0.75
N ALA A 17 -4.46 -8.67 -1.94
CA ALA A 17 -3.65 -9.87 -2.20
C ALA A 17 -2.16 -9.63 -1.90
N TYR A 18 -1.62 -8.49 -2.32
CA TYR A 18 -0.24 -8.11 -2.05
C TYR A 18 -0.01 -7.73 -0.58
N LEU A 19 -0.97 -7.06 0.05
CA LEU A 19 -0.90 -6.71 1.47
C LEU A 19 -0.81 -7.97 2.33
N ILE A 20 -1.64 -8.98 2.04
CA ILE A 20 -1.62 -10.27 2.74
C ILE A 20 -0.25 -10.91 2.62
N LEU A 21 0.37 -10.90 1.44
CA LEU A 21 1.69 -11.48 1.23
C LEU A 21 2.77 -10.76 2.06
N SER A 22 2.73 -9.42 2.11
CA SER A 22 3.63 -8.63 2.95
C SER A 22 3.38 -8.81 4.44
N LEU A 23 2.14 -9.07 4.84
CA LEU A 23 1.77 -9.27 6.23
C LEU A 23 2.16 -10.68 6.69
N HIS A 24 2.08 -11.66 5.80
CA HIS A 24 2.55 -13.02 6.05
C HIS A 24 4.06 -13.04 6.31
N SER A 25 4.87 -12.40 5.46
CA SER A 25 6.32 -12.33 5.66
C SER A 25 6.71 -11.61 6.96
N ALA A 26 5.93 -10.60 7.37
CA ALA A 26 6.14 -9.92 8.63
C ALA A 26 5.79 -10.77 9.86
N LEU A 27 4.74 -11.59 9.78
CA LEU A 27 4.35 -12.51 10.85
C LEU A 27 5.36 -13.67 10.98
N GLU A 28 5.86 -14.17 9.86
CA GLU A 28 6.86 -15.24 9.83
C GLU A 28 8.21 -14.80 10.43
N ALA A 29 8.53 -13.51 10.36
CA ALA A 29 9.70 -12.92 11.00
C ALA A 29 9.60 -12.81 12.53
N ILE A 30 8.43 -13.03 13.14
CA ILE A 30 8.24 -12.96 14.59
C ILE A 30 8.73 -14.27 15.24
N ASP A 31 9.67 -14.17 16.19
CA ASP A 31 10.18 -15.32 16.93
C ASP A 31 9.05 -16.03 17.72
N PRO A 32 8.86 -17.36 17.55
CA PRO A 32 7.90 -18.15 18.33
C PRO A 32 8.08 -18.06 19.84
N SER A 33 9.25 -17.65 20.34
CA SER A 33 9.53 -17.45 21.76
C SER A 33 8.58 -16.44 22.41
N TYR A 34 8.16 -15.39 21.71
CA TYR A 34 7.20 -14.40 22.19
C TYR A 34 5.82 -14.99 22.47
N LEU A 35 5.36 -15.92 21.61
CA LEU A 35 4.10 -16.64 21.79
C LEU A 35 4.16 -17.60 22.99
N ARG A 36 5.29 -18.29 23.16
CA ARG A 36 5.51 -19.17 24.32
C ARG A 36 5.55 -18.38 25.63
N ALA A 37 6.25 -17.25 25.68
CA ALA A 37 6.29 -16.37 26.85
C ALA A 37 4.89 -15.87 27.24
N ALA A 38 4.08 -15.44 26.26
CA ALA A 38 2.70 -15.02 26.50
C ALA A 38 1.83 -16.16 27.07
N SER A 39 2.01 -17.39 26.57
CA SER A 39 1.29 -18.57 27.11
C SER A 39 1.70 -18.91 28.55
N VAL A 40 2.98 -18.79 28.89
CA VAL A 40 3.49 -19.04 30.26
C VAL A 40 2.95 -18.01 31.25
N LEU A 41 2.76 -16.77 30.80
CA LEU A 41 2.14 -15.70 31.58
C LEU A 41 0.61 -15.82 31.70
N GLY A 42 0.00 -16.87 31.14
CA GLY A 42 -1.44 -17.10 31.20
C GLY A 42 -2.28 -16.18 30.30
N ALA A 43 -1.67 -15.54 29.29
CA ALA A 43 -2.40 -14.66 28.38
C ALA A 43 -3.34 -15.46 27.46
N THR A 44 -4.56 -14.95 27.26
CA THR A 44 -5.50 -15.53 26.30
C THR A 44 -5.08 -15.21 24.85
N PRO A 45 -5.47 -16.03 23.84
CA PRO A 45 -5.09 -15.79 22.44
C PRO A 45 -5.43 -14.39 21.93
N ALA A 46 -6.55 -13.81 22.36
CA ALA A 46 -6.94 -12.45 22.01
C ALA A 46 -6.03 -11.38 22.65
N GLN A 47 -5.54 -11.62 23.87
CA GLN A 47 -4.56 -10.76 24.54
C GLN A 47 -3.19 -10.85 23.86
N THR A 48 -2.74 -12.07 23.53
CA THR A 48 -1.47 -12.30 22.81
C THR A 48 -1.49 -11.62 21.45
N PHE A 49 -2.59 -11.74 20.68
CA PHE A 49 -2.72 -11.05 19.41
C PHE A 49 -2.61 -9.53 19.55
N ARG A 50 -3.38 -8.92 20.48
CA ARG A 50 -3.41 -7.45 20.62
C ARG A 50 -2.15 -6.85 21.25
N ARG A 51 -1.51 -7.56 22.18
CA ARG A 51 -0.35 -7.04 22.94
C ARG A 51 1.01 -7.46 22.39
N VAL A 52 1.08 -8.56 21.65
CA VAL A 52 2.35 -9.12 21.14
C VAL A 52 2.36 -9.08 19.62
N THR A 53 1.45 -9.81 18.97
CA THR A 53 1.45 -9.97 17.50
C THR A 53 1.16 -8.66 16.77
N LEU A 54 0.18 -7.89 17.20
CA LEU A 54 -0.21 -6.63 16.56
C LEU A 54 0.90 -5.57 16.60
N PRO A 55 1.53 -5.23 17.75
CA PRO A 55 2.62 -4.26 17.75
C PRO A 55 3.89 -4.75 17.04
N LEU A 56 4.20 -6.06 17.10
CA LEU A 56 5.34 -6.63 16.38
C LEU A 56 5.11 -6.70 14.86
N SER A 57 3.86 -6.85 14.41
CA SER A 57 3.51 -6.86 12.99
C SER A 57 3.30 -5.46 12.39
N LEU A 58 3.09 -4.41 13.20
CA LEU A 58 3.02 -3.01 12.74
C LEU A 58 4.13 -2.63 11.73
N PRO A 59 5.44 -2.85 11.98
CA PRO A 59 6.48 -2.56 10.99
C PRO A 59 6.28 -3.29 9.66
N GLY A 60 5.71 -4.49 9.70
CA GLY A 60 5.30 -5.27 8.54
C GLY A 60 4.11 -4.67 7.80
N VAL A 61 3.08 -4.26 8.53
CA VAL A 61 1.90 -3.56 7.97
C VAL A 61 2.35 -2.29 7.26
N PHE A 62 3.24 -1.49 7.86
CA PHE A 62 3.79 -0.29 7.21
C PHE A 62 4.52 -0.60 5.91
N SER A 63 5.33 -1.67 5.90
CA SER A 63 6.04 -2.12 4.69
C SER A 63 5.07 -2.59 3.61
N GLY A 64 4.00 -3.29 4.00
CA GLY A 64 2.92 -3.69 3.10
C GLY A 64 2.12 -2.52 2.55
N CYS A 65 1.83 -1.51 3.37
CA CYS A 65 1.19 -0.27 2.93
C CYS A 65 2.03 0.49 1.90
N LEU A 66 3.36 0.54 2.06
CA LEU A 66 4.27 1.11 1.05
C LEU A 66 4.17 0.38 -0.28
N LEU A 67 4.20 -0.95 -0.23
CA LEU A 67 4.12 -1.80 -1.42
C LEU A 67 2.77 -1.63 -2.13
N VAL A 68 1.67 -1.65 -1.37
CA VAL A 68 0.32 -1.39 -1.90
C VAL A 68 0.22 0.01 -2.50
N PHE A 69 0.77 1.03 -1.84
CA PHE A 69 0.76 2.40 -2.36
C PHE A 69 1.49 2.48 -3.71
N ALA A 70 2.67 1.86 -3.82
CA ALA A 70 3.43 1.82 -5.06
C ALA A 70 2.62 1.17 -6.20
N ILE A 71 1.98 0.03 -5.94
CA ILE A 71 1.15 -0.69 -6.93
C ILE A 71 -0.10 0.12 -7.29
N ALA A 72 -0.80 0.69 -6.30
CA ALA A 72 -2.01 1.48 -6.55
C ALA A 72 -1.69 2.75 -7.35
N SER A 73 -0.53 3.38 -7.11
CA SER A 73 -0.10 4.59 -7.83
C SER A 73 0.22 4.33 -9.31
N SER A 74 0.64 3.11 -9.67
CA SER A 74 0.90 2.70 -11.06
C SER A 74 -0.31 2.07 -11.75
N ALA A 75 -1.40 1.83 -11.01
CA ALA A 75 -2.60 1.23 -11.54
C ALA A 75 -3.36 2.23 -12.44
N PHE A 76 -3.33 1.98 -13.75
CA PHE A 76 -4.14 2.70 -14.74
C PHE A 76 -5.19 1.81 -15.38
N MET A 77 -4.95 0.49 -15.45
CA MET A 77 -5.79 -0.45 -16.18
C MET A 77 -7.11 -0.76 -15.46
N ILE A 78 -7.08 -0.98 -14.13
CA ILE A 78 -8.29 -1.20 -13.33
C ILE A 78 -9.18 0.06 -13.38
N PRO A 79 -8.67 1.27 -13.12
CA PRO A 79 -9.50 2.46 -13.29
C PRO A 79 -9.99 2.63 -14.72
N LEU A 80 -9.18 2.40 -15.75
CA LEU A 80 -9.61 2.51 -17.15
C LEU A 80 -10.79 1.58 -17.48
N LEU A 81 -10.72 0.33 -17.04
CA LEU A 81 -11.73 -0.69 -17.34
C LEU A 81 -13.07 -0.42 -16.63
N PHE A 82 -13.02 0.01 -15.36
CA PHE A 82 -14.23 0.23 -14.55
C PHE A 82 -14.77 1.66 -14.64
N SER A 83 -13.92 2.67 -14.83
CA SER A 83 -14.31 4.09 -14.94
C SER A 83 -14.96 4.40 -16.28
N GLY A 84 -14.55 3.72 -17.37
CA GLY A 84 -15.04 4.03 -18.71
C GLY A 84 -14.87 5.51 -19.08
N ARG A 85 -13.85 6.18 -18.52
CA ARG A 85 -13.54 7.63 -18.65
C ARG A 85 -14.43 8.60 -17.84
N ALA A 86 -15.34 8.10 -17.01
CA ALA A 86 -16.24 8.96 -16.23
C ALA A 86 -15.57 9.61 -15.00
N ILE A 87 -14.47 9.04 -14.52
CA ILE A 87 -13.71 9.53 -13.35
C ILE A 87 -12.34 9.99 -13.82
N PRO A 88 -11.94 11.26 -13.58
CA PRO A 88 -10.65 11.77 -13.98
C PRO A 88 -9.55 11.21 -13.06
N VAL A 89 -8.96 10.09 -13.47
CA VAL A 89 -7.79 9.48 -12.81
C VAL A 89 -6.55 9.90 -13.56
N LEU A 90 -5.55 10.47 -12.87
CA LEU A 90 -4.36 11.04 -13.51
C LEU A 90 -3.61 10.03 -14.39
N THR A 91 -3.56 8.77 -13.97
CA THR A 91 -2.92 7.66 -14.70
C THR A 91 -3.66 7.31 -16.00
N VAL A 92 -5.00 7.32 -15.97
CA VAL A 92 -5.85 7.12 -17.17
C VAL A 92 -5.73 8.31 -18.12
N TYR A 93 -5.69 9.53 -17.59
CA TYR A 93 -5.55 10.75 -18.37
C TYR A 93 -4.21 10.81 -19.12
N ALA A 94 -3.11 10.46 -18.45
CA ALA A 94 -1.80 10.33 -19.07
C ALA A 94 -1.81 9.29 -20.21
N TYR A 95 -2.52 8.17 -20.02
CA TYR A 95 -2.68 7.15 -21.06
C TYR A 95 -3.45 7.69 -22.27
N GLU A 96 -4.57 8.40 -22.07
CA GLU A 96 -5.37 8.98 -23.15
C GLU A 96 -4.60 10.01 -23.99
N LEU A 97 -3.80 10.86 -23.34
CA LEU A 97 -2.97 11.87 -24.03
C LEU A 97 -1.97 11.22 -25.00
N ASN A 98 -1.36 10.10 -24.60
CA ASN A 98 -0.41 9.37 -25.44
C ASN A 98 -1.11 8.51 -26.49
N ALA A 99 -2.11 7.71 -26.10
CA ALA A 99 -2.69 6.67 -26.92
C ALA A 99 -3.82 7.16 -27.84
N THR A 100 -4.59 8.18 -27.42
CA THR A 100 -5.74 8.68 -28.20
C THR A 100 -5.42 9.99 -28.92
N LEU A 101 -4.80 10.93 -28.21
CA LEU A 101 -4.51 12.28 -28.74
C LEU A 101 -3.15 12.37 -29.45
N LEU A 102 -2.33 11.31 -29.40
CA LEU A 102 -0.98 11.25 -29.97
C LEU A 102 -0.08 12.45 -29.57
N ASN A 103 -0.36 13.02 -28.39
CA ASN A 103 0.32 14.21 -27.89
C ASN A 103 1.41 13.80 -26.91
N TRP A 104 2.49 13.25 -27.47
CA TRP A 104 3.66 12.77 -26.74
C TRP A 104 4.27 13.81 -25.77
N PRO A 105 4.34 15.12 -26.11
CA PRO A 105 4.86 16.13 -25.17
C PRO A 105 3.99 16.28 -23.91
N LEU A 106 2.66 16.39 -24.06
CA LEU A 106 1.76 16.50 -22.91
C LEU A 106 1.67 15.19 -22.12
N GLY A 107 1.71 14.05 -22.81
CA GLY A 107 1.77 12.73 -22.17
C GLY A 107 3.04 12.54 -21.34
N ALA A 108 4.19 12.99 -21.83
CA ALA A 108 5.45 12.97 -21.09
C ALA A 108 5.41 13.87 -19.85
N ALA A 109 4.83 15.08 -19.95
CA ALA A 109 4.65 15.97 -18.81
C ALA A 109 3.78 15.32 -17.72
N ALA A 110 2.66 14.71 -18.08
CA ALA A 110 1.79 13.99 -17.14
C ALA A 110 2.52 12.81 -16.47
N GLY A 111 3.35 12.08 -17.22
CA GLY A 111 4.19 11.02 -16.67
C GLY A 111 5.24 11.52 -15.66
N ILE A 112 5.90 12.65 -15.94
CA ILE A 112 6.85 13.27 -15.02
C ILE A 112 6.15 13.73 -13.74
N VAL A 113 4.95 14.33 -13.84
CA VAL A 113 4.16 14.72 -12.66
C VAL A 113 3.79 13.50 -11.82
N LEU A 114 3.35 12.40 -12.45
CA LEU A 114 3.06 11.14 -11.76
C LEU A 114 4.30 10.57 -11.05
N LEU A 115 5.47 10.62 -11.70
CA LEU A 115 6.73 10.17 -11.12
C LEU A 115 7.11 10.98 -9.89
N ILE A 116 7.04 12.31 -9.97
CA ILE A 116 7.35 13.19 -8.84
C ILE A 116 6.37 12.97 -7.70
N LEU A 117 5.08 12.88 -7.99
CA LEU A 117 4.04 12.72 -6.97
C LEU A 117 4.14 11.36 -6.25
N SER A 118 4.32 10.27 -7.02
CA SER A 118 4.52 8.94 -6.45
C SER A 118 5.82 8.85 -5.65
N GLY A 119 6.92 9.38 -6.18
CA GLY A 119 8.21 9.43 -5.50
C GLY A 119 8.17 10.24 -4.20
N LEU A 120 7.54 11.43 -4.22
CA LEU A 120 7.38 12.27 -3.03
C LEU A 120 6.53 11.56 -1.98
N SER A 121 5.42 10.93 -2.38
CA SER A 121 4.55 10.22 -1.45
C SER A 121 5.26 9.01 -0.81
N ILE A 122 6.03 8.24 -1.58
CA ILE A 122 6.89 7.16 -1.06
C ILE A 122 7.96 7.72 -0.11
N PHE A 123 8.61 8.83 -0.46
CA PHE A 123 9.63 9.47 0.38
C PHE A 123 9.06 9.97 1.71
N VAL A 124 7.91 10.62 1.67
CA VAL A 124 7.19 11.08 2.87
C VAL A 124 6.81 9.87 3.73
N PHE A 125 6.17 8.86 3.14
CA PHE A 125 5.74 7.68 3.90
C PHE A 125 6.93 6.90 4.50
N SER A 126 7.98 6.66 3.72
CA SER A 126 9.19 5.98 4.19
C SER A 126 9.93 6.77 5.28
N SER A 127 9.98 8.10 5.17
CA SER A 127 10.59 8.94 6.22
C SER A 127 9.76 8.98 7.51
N TYR A 128 8.42 8.93 7.43
CA TYR A 128 7.56 8.74 8.60
C TYR A 128 7.80 7.38 9.27
N VAL A 129 7.89 6.30 8.49
CA VAL A 129 8.15 4.95 9.01
C VAL A 129 9.55 4.85 9.62
N ALA A 130 10.56 5.44 8.98
CA ALA A 130 11.92 5.48 9.50
C ALA A 130 11.98 6.18 10.86
N ARG A 131 11.25 7.29 11.03
CA ARG A 131 11.12 8.00 12.31
C ARG A 131 10.41 7.18 13.40
N LEU A 132 9.46 6.32 13.02
CA LEU A 132 8.76 5.45 13.96
C LEU A 132 9.66 4.29 14.42
N ARG A 133 10.44 3.69 13.49
CA ARG A 133 11.43 2.65 13.81
C ARG A 133 12.51 3.15 14.76
N THR A 134 13.03 4.37 14.55
CA THR A 134 14.06 4.93 15.44
C THR A 134 13.53 5.25 16.84
N ARG A 135 12.24 5.54 16.99
CA ARG A 135 11.62 5.75 18.32
C ARG A 135 11.35 4.45 19.10
N LEU A 136 11.18 3.32 18.42
CA LEU A 136 10.98 2.01 19.06
C LEU A 136 12.28 1.25 19.32
N ALA A 137 13.41 1.69 18.76
CA ALA A 137 14.73 1.08 18.92
C ALA A 137 15.59 1.74 20.02
N MET A 138 15.00 2.59 20.87
CA MET A 138 15.70 3.17 22.02
C MET A 138 15.50 2.24 23.24
N PRO A 139 16.59 1.82 23.91
CA PRO A 139 16.59 0.80 24.97
C PRO A 139 15.90 1.24 26.26
#